data_AF-A0AAD3CYM8-F1
#
_entry.id   AF-A0AAD3CYM8-F1
#
_cell.length_a   1.000
_cell.length_b   1.000
_cell.length_c   1.000
_cell.angle_alpha   90.00
_cell.angle_beta   90.00
_cell.angle_gamma   90.00
#
_symmetry.space_group_name_H-M   'P 1'
#
loop_
_entity.id
_entity.type
_entity.pdbx_description
1 polymer ?
#
loop_
_entity_poly.entity_id
_entity_poly.type
_entity_poly.pdbx_seq_one_letter_code
_entity_poly.pdbx_strand_id
1 'polypeptide(L)'
;MVFNVTRIGLSVEPAAFIVEFKRNNLVETALFHKRINVHNLTPEDSPETLSQQILQAFPDLLRGVQMTTMKTLFQVLLEKLNESAESDDGDLNQASDDQLILAKAKMNVDFESNRLTPNDPDYVFDKRQDFEPMSDSSWD
;
A
#
# COMPACT_ATOMS: atom_id res chain seq x y z
N MET A 1 17.35 12.34 23.44
CA MET A 1 16.52 11.36 24.18
C MET A 1 16.84 9.98 23.61
N VAL A 2 17.05 8.94 24.43
CA VAL A 2 17.45 7.61 23.91
C VAL A 2 16.21 6.75 23.66
N PHE A 3 16.01 6.36 22.40
CA PHE A 3 14.97 5.44 21.96
C PHE A 3 15.59 4.07 21.68
N ASN A 4 14.85 3.00 22.00
CA ASN A 4 15.23 1.64 21.64
C ASN A 4 14.18 1.08 20.69
N VAL A 5 14.55 0.87 19.42
CA VAL A 5 13.66 0.32 18.39
C VAL A 5 13.44 -1.16 18.69
N THR A 6 12.18 -1.56 18.84
CA THR A 6 11.77 -2.94 19.08
C THR A 6 11.34 -3.65 17.81
N ARG A 7 10.61 -2.94 16.95
CA ARG A 7 10.09 -3.49 15.69
C ARG A 7 10.02 -2.40 14.64
N ILE A 8 10.20 -2.81 13.39
CA ILE A 8 9.96 -1.99 12.21
C ILE A 8 8.94 -2.72 11.35
N GLY A 9 7.91 -2.00 10.92
CA GLY A 9 6.87 -2.48 10.03
C GLY A 9 6.72 -1.60 8.81
N LEU A 10 6.12 -2.15 7.77
CA LEU A 10 5.79 -1.46 6.52
C LEU A 10 4.28 -1.55 6.30
N SER A 11 3.72 -0.49 5.75
CA SER A 11 2.32 -0.41 5.30
C SER A 11 2.36 0.07 3.85
N VAL A 12 1.62 -0.61 2.96
CA VAL A 12 1.57 -0.30 1.53
C VAL A 12 0.46 0.72 1.23
N GLU A 13 -0.63 0.67 1.99
CA GLU A 13 -1.81 1.55 1.82
C GLU A 13 -2.21 2.24 3.13
N PRO A 14 -1.94 3.55 3.30
CA PRO A 14 -0.97 4.34 2.54
C PRO A 14 0.48 4.00 2.88
N ALA A 15 1.37 4.15 1.89
CA ALA A 15 2.79 3.84 1.99
C ALA A 15 3.45 4.50 3.22
N ALA A 16 3.83 3.68 4.19
CA ALA A 16 4.34 4.17 5.45
C ALA A 16 5.32 3.19 6.11
N PHE A 17 6.27 3.80 6.81
CA PHE A 17 7.24 3.14 7.64
C PHE A 17 6.81 3.30 9.11
N ILE A 18 6.60 2.18 9.82
CA ILE A 18 6.12 2.18 11.20
C ILE A 18 7.24 1.71 12.11
N VAL A 19 7.61 2.56 13.06
CA VAL A 19 8.65 2.25 14.06
C VAL A 19 8.00 2.06 15.40
N GLU A 20 8.19 0.87 15.99
CA GLU A 20 7.87 0.61 17.38
C GLU A 20 9.13 0.78 18.23
N PHE A 21 9.01 1.52 19.34
CA PHE A 21 10.15 1.83 20.19
C PHE A 21 9.75 2.02 21.66
N LYS A 22 10.73 1.83 22.54
CA LYS A 22 10.65 2.15 23.97
C LYS A 22 11.44 3.42 24.27
N ARG A 23 10.96 4.20 25.24
CA ARG A 23 11.69 5.35 25.79
C ARG A 23 12.41 4.92 27.06
N ASN A 24 13.74 5.06 27.10
CA ASN A 24 14.56 4.55 28.22
C ASN A 24 14.35 5.28 29.57
N ASN A 25 13.61 6.40 29.60
CA ASN A 25 13.46 7.28 30.77
C ASN A 25 12.09 7.19 31.49
N LEU A 26 11.24 6.22 31.16
CA LEU A 26 9.94 6.05 31.84
C LEU A 26 9.93 4.78 32.70
N VAL A 27 9.40 4.91 33.92
CA VAL A 27 9.23 3.83 34.92
C VAL A 27 8.27 2.75 34.41
N GLU A 28 7.38 3.11 33.48
CA GLU A 28 6.57 2.17 32.71
C GLU A 28 7.20 1.93 31.34
N THR A 29 7.40 0.65 31.00
CA THR A 29 7.88 0.17 29.70
C THR A 29 6.79 0.30 28.62
N ALA A 30 6.20 1.49 28.47
CA ALA A 30 5.22 1.75 27.45
C ALA A 30 5.87 1.61 26.06
N LEU A 31 5.25 0.80 25.20
CA LEU A 31 5.59 0.68 23.79
C LEU A 31 4.95 1.85 23.04
N PHE A 32 5.76 2.57 22.26
CA PHE A 32 5.30 3.65 21.41
C PHE A 32 5.44 3.23 19.95
N HIS A 33 4.52 3.69 19.12
CA HIS A 33 4.65 3.60 17.66
C HIS A 33 4.80 5.00 17.06
N LYS A 34 5.55 5.10 15.96
CA LYS A 34 5.57 6.28 15.09
C LYS A 34 5.40 5.83 13.65
N ARG A 35 4.34 6.31 13.02
CA ARG A 35 4.10 6.17 11.58
C ARG A 35 4.80 7.31 10.85
N ILE A 36 5.60 6.97 9.85
CA ILE A 36 6.30 7.90 8.96
C ILE A 36 5.75 7.62 7.57
N ASN A 37 4.88 8.50 7.10
CA ASN A 37 4.34 8.38 5.74
C ASN A 37 5.44 8.72 4.74
N VAL A 38 5.52 7.92 3.69
CA VAL A 38 6.48 8.14 2.60
C VAL A 38 5.66 8.49 1.38
N HIS A 39 5.66 9.78 1.04
CA HIS A 39 4.85 10.32 -0.05
C HIS A 39 5.60 10.26 -1.38
N ASN A 40 4.85 10.18 -2.49
CA ASN A 40 5.36 10.19 -3.86
C ASN A 40 6.40 9.10 -4.16
N LEU A 41 6.24 7.93 -3.57
CA LEU A 41 7.06 6.77 -3.91
C LEU A 41 6.70 6.25 -5.30
N THR A 42 7.73 6.05 -6.11
CA THR A 42 7.67 5.39 -7.41
C THR A 42 8.44 4.07 -7.35
N PRO A 43 8.05 3.03 -8.10
CA PRO A 43 8.81 1.77 -8.14
C PRO A 43 10.27 1.92 -8.58
N GLU A 44 10.61 3.01 -9.27
CA GLU A 44 11.96 3.33 -9.75
C GLU A 44 12.84 3.99 -8.69
N ASP A 45 12.27 4.41 -7.55
CA ASP A 45 13.03 5.06 -6.51
C ASP A 45 14.14 4.16 -5.95
N SER A 46 15.31 4.75 -5.70
CA SER A 46 16.43 4.00 -5.13
C SER A 46 16.18 3.68 -3.65
N PRO A 47 16.14 2.39 -3.24
CA PRO A 47 16.00 2.00 -1.84
C PRO A 47 17.10 2.59 -0.96
N GLU A 48 18.28 2.83 -1.53
CA GLU A 48 19.44 3.38 -0.83
C GLU A 48 19.23 4.87 -0.51
N THR A 49 18.75 5.64 -1.48
CA THR A 49 18.46 7.06 -1.30
C THR A 49 17.34 7.27 -0.29
N LEU A 50 16.27 6.47 -0.37
CA LEU A 50 15.16 6.51 0.58
C LEU A 50 15.61 6.16 2.00
N SER A 51 16.43 5.11 2.15
CA SER A 51 17.01 4.72 3.44
C SER A 51 17.85 5.83 4.05
N GLN A 52 18.70 6.47 3.24
CA GLN A 52 19.51 7.61 3.68
C GLN A 52 18.66 8.80 4.11
N GLN A 53 17.65 9.18 3.32
CA GLN A 53 16.74 10.28 3.65
C GLN A 53 16.02 10.05 4.99
N ILE A 54 15.51 8.85 5.22
CA ILE A 54 14.79 8.51 6.45
C ILE A 54 15.72 8.46 7.67
N LEU A 55 16.92 7.88 7.53
CA LEU A 55 17.91 7.87 8.61
C LEU A 55 18.38 9.28 8.96
N GLN A 56 18.50 10.18 7.98
CA GLN A 56 18.82 11.59 8.20
C GLN A 56 17.66 12.39 8.81
N ALA A 57 16.42 12.09 8.44
CA ALA A 57 15.23 12.77 8.97
C ALA A 57 14.92 12.36 10.41
N PHE A 58 15.24 11.12 10.81
CA PHE A 58 14.92 10.57 12.13
C PHE A 58 16.12 9.93 12.85
N PRO A 59 17.23 10.66 13.03
CA PRO A 59 18.50 10.09 13.51
C PRO A 59 18.42 9.57 14.94
N ASP A 60 17.65 10.22 15.81
CA ASP A 60 17.48 9.80 17.20
C ASP A 60 16.63 8.53 17.33
N LEU A 61 15.57 8.42 16.52
CA LEU A 61 14.61 7.31 16.58
C LEU A 61 15.22 6.03 15.99
N LEU A 62 15.95 6.16 14.89
CA LEU A 62 16.52 5.05 14.14
C LEU A 62 17.97 4.75 14.53
N ARG A 63 18.41 5.29 15.67
CA ARG A 63 19.75 5.08 16.18
C ARG A 63 19.99 3.58 16.42
N GLY A 64 20.92 3.00 15.67
CA GLY A 64 21.28 1.58 15.75
C GLY A 64 20.57 0.67 14.73
N VAL A 65 19.64 1.21 13.93
CA VAL A 65 19.10 0.49 12.78
C VAL A 65 20.15 0.49 11.67
N GLN A 66 20.44 -0.68 11.11
CA GLN A 66 21.44 -0.82 10.05
C GLN A 66 20.88 -0.35 8.70
N MET A 67 21.75 0.25 7.88
CA MET A 67 21.42 0.67 6.51
C MET A 67 20.95 -0.51 5.64
N THR A 68 21.56 -1.68 5.82
CA THR A 68 21.19 -2.92 5.12
C THR A 68 19.75 -3.31 5.40
N THR A 69 19.33 -3.27 6.68
CA THR A 69 17.94 -3.53 7.08
C THR A 69 16.98 -2.52 6.46
N MET A 70 17.31 -1.23 6.51
CA MET A 70 16.48 -0.18 5.89
C MET A 70 16.33 -0.38 4.38
N LYS A 71 17.43 -0.71 3.70
CA LYS A 71 17.46 -0.97 2.26
C LYS A 71 16.54 -2.14 1.89
N THR A 72 16.65 -3.26 2.61
CA THR A 72 15.77 -4.43 2.38
C THR A 72 14.31 -4.08 2.59
N LEU A 73 13.99 -3.29 3.62
CA LEU A 73 12.61 -2.87 3.88
C LEU A 73 12.06 -1.98 2.76
N PHE A 74 12.84 -0.99 2.31
CA PHE A 74 12.43 -0.14 1.19
C PHE A 74 12.31 -0.92 -0.11
N GLN A 75 13.19 -1.88 -0.35
CA GLN A 75 13.09 -2.77 -1.50
C GLN A 75 11.79 -3.57 -1.50
N VAL A 76 11.42 -4.16 -0.36
CA VAL A 76 10.14 -4.89 -0.21
C VAL A 76 8.94 -3.94 -0.37
N LEU A 77 9.01 -2.72 0.18
CA LEU A 77 7.93 -1.74 0.02
C LEU A 77 7.71 -1.38 -1.45
N LEU A 78 8.79 -1.11 -2.19
CA LEU A 78 8.71 -0.75 -3.61
C LEU A 78 8.23 -1.92 -4.47
N GLU A 79 8.68 -3.14 -4.19
CA GLU A 79 8.19 -4.36 -4.85
C GLU A 79 6.68 -4.53 -4.64
N LYS A 80 6.20 -4.33 -3.41
CA LYS A 80 4.77 -4.41 -3.09
C LYS A 80 3.94 -3.27 -3.70
N LEU A 81 4.52 -2.08 -3.83
CA LEU A 81 3.89 -0.99 -4.58
C LEU A 81 3.79 -1.30 -6.07
N ASN A 82 4.79 -1.96 -6.65
CA ASN A 82 4.73 -2.39 -8.04
C ASN A 82 3.67 -3.48 -8.27
N GLU A 83 3.59 -4.48 -7.38
CA GLU A 83 2.56 -5.52 -7.42
C GLU A 83 1.13 -4.94 -7.31
N SER A 84 0.92 -3.94 -6.46
CA SER A 84 -0.39 -3.28 -6.31
C SER A 84 -0.72 -2.37 -7.50
N ALA A 85 0.27 -1.69 -8.08
CA ALA A 85 0.10 -0.89 -9.30
C ALA A 85 -0.29 -1.72 -10.53
N GLU A 86 0.03 -3.02 -10.57
CA GLU A 86 -0.47 -3.92 -11.63
C GLU A 86 -1.99 -4.17 -11.50
N SER A 87 -2.58 -3.97 -10.32
CA SER A 87 -4.03 -4.13 -10.07
C SER A 87 -4.81 -2.82 -9.99
N ASP A 88 -4.13 -1.70 -9.73
CA ASP A 88 -4.75 -0.39 -9.60
C ASP A 88 -4.50 0.42 -10.87
N ASP A 89 -5.54 0.72 -11.65
CA ASP A 89 -5.44 1.53 -12.87
C ASP A 89 -5.14 3.03 -12.55
N GLY A 90 -4.79 3.33 -11.30
CA GLY A 90 -4.51 4.65 -10.76
C GLY A 90 -5.77 5.49 -10.58
N ASP A 91 -5.60 6.79 -10.27
CA ASP A 91 -6.71 7.73 -10.26
C ASP A 91 -7.19 8.01 -11.69
N LEU A 92 -8.17 7.22 -12.15
CA LEU A 92 -8.77 7.35 -13.48
C LEU A 92 -9.39 8.74 -13.73
N ASN A 93 -9.63 9.56 -12.70
CA ASN A 93 -10.10 10.93 -12.87
C ASN A 93 -9.00 11.88 -13.34
N GLN A 94 -7.73 11.51 -13.19
CA GLN A 94 -6.56 12.29 -13.62
C GLN A 94 -5.78 11.64 -14.76
N ALA A 95 -6.23 10.48 -15.23
CA ALA A 95 -5.58 9.74 -16.32
C ALA A 95 -5.69 10.47 -17.66
N SER A 96 -4.66 10.38 -18.49
CA SER A 96 -4.69 10.85 -19.88
C SER A 96 -5.55 9.94 -20.77
N ASP A 97 -5.96 10.43 -21.94
CA ASP A 97 -6.76 9.65 -22.89
C ASP A 97 -6.10 8.32 -23.27
N ASP A 98 -4.77 8.32 -23.48
CA ASP A 98 -4.00 7.11 -23.79
C ASP A 98 -4.02 6.11 -22.64
N GLN A 99 -3.91 6.59 -21.39
CA GLN A 99 -3.99 5.75 -20.19
C GLN A 99 -5.40 5.17 -20.02
N LEU A 100 -6.44 5.95 -20.29
CA LEU A 100 -7.83 5.49 -20.25
C LEU A 100 -8.10 4.40 -21.28
N ILE A 101 -7.49 4.48 -22.48
CA ILE A 101 -7.62 3.44 -23.50
C ILE A 101 -6.99 2.13 -23.01
N LEU A 102 -5.80 2.20 -22.40
CA LEU A 102 -5.12 1.03 -21.86
C LEU A 102 -5.89 0.39 -20.69
N ALA A 103 -6.38 1.20 -19.75
CA ALA A 103 -7.20 0.73 -18.63
C ALA A 103 -8.48 0.04 -19.13
N LYS A 104 -9.19 0.67 -20.08
CA LYS A 104 -10.37 0.06 -20.72
C LYS A 104 -10.05 -1.26 -21.42
N ALA A 105 -8.92 -1.32 -22.13
CA ALA A 105 -8.51 -2.54 -22.82
C ALA A 105 -8.25 -3.68 -21.82
N LYS A 106 -7.60 -3.39 -20.70
CA LYS A 106 -7.37 -4.34 -19.60
C LYS A 106 -8.68 -4.81 -18.98
N MET A 107 -9.58 -3.90 -18.61
CA MET A 107 -10.92 -4.23 -18.10
C MET A 107 -11.73 -5.11 -19.08
N ASN A 108 -11.58 -4.88 -20.38
CA ASN A 108 -12.28 -5.65 -21.40
C ASN A 108 -11.83 -7.12 -21.46
N VAL A 109 -10.58 -7.43 -21.10
CA VAL A 109 -10.09 -8.82 -21.04
C VAL A 109 -10.85 -9.63 -19.98
N ASP A 110 -10.96 -9.07 -18.77
CA ASP A 110 -11.66 -9.73 -17.67
C ASP A 110 -13.17 -9.80 -17.94
N PHE A 111 -13.73 -8.78 -18.57
CA PHE A 111 -15.14 -8.82 -19.00
C PHE A 111 -15.40 -9.94 -20.01
N GLU A 112 -14.64 -10.02 -21.10
CA GLU A 112 -14.89 -11.04 -22.13
C GLU A 112 -14.62 -12.47 -21.62
N SER A 113 -13.68 -12.66 -20.69
CA SER A 113 -13.45 -13.97 -20.08
C SER A 113 -14.59 -14.43 -19.16
N ASN A 114 -15.27 -13.50 -18.49
CA ASN A 114 -16.39 -13.79 -17.58
C ASN A 114 -17.77 -13.58 -18.23
N ARG A 115 -17.80 -13.23 -19.51
CA ARG A 115 -19.04 -12.93 -20.22
C ARG A 115 -19.87 -14.19 -20.43
N LEU A 116 -21.03 -14.23 -19.79
CA LEU A 116 -22.04 -15.26 -20.04
C LEU A 116 -22.80 -14.96 -21.34
N THR A 117 -22.85 -15.93 -22.23
CA THR A 117 -23.61 -15.92 -23.48
C THR A 117 -24.86 -16.80 -23.35
N PRO A 118 -25.89 -16.62 -24.19
CA PRO A 118 -27.08 -17.48 -24.17
C PRO A 118 -26.83 -18.98 -24.38
N ASN A 119 -25.64 -19.35 -24.84
CA ASN A 119 -25.23 -20.75 -25.02
C ASN A 119 -24.55 -21.34 -23.78
N ASP A 120 -24.23 -20.51 -22.78
CA ASP A 120 -23.61 -20.96 -21.54
C ASP A 120 -24.64 -21.58 -20.59
N PRO A 121 -24.34 -22.72 -19.93
CA PRO A 121 -25.28 -23.40 -19.04
C PRO A 121 -25.80 -22.52 -17.89
N ASP A 122 -24.97 -21.58 -17.44
CA ASP A 122 -25.26 -20.69 -16.31
C ASP A 122 -25.94 -19.37 -16.73
N TYR A 123 -26.20 -19.17 -18.02
CA TYR A 123 -26.88 -17.97 -18.52
C TYR A 123 -28.36 -18.00 -18.16
N VAL A 124 -28.81 -16.96 -17.43
CA VAL A 124 -30.20 -16.80 -17.01
C VAL A 124 -30.71 -15.43 -17.48
N PHE A 125 -31.80 -15.43 -18.24
CA PHE A 125 -32.52 -14.22 -18.60
C PHE A 125 -33.12 -13.58 -17.34
N ASP A 126 -33.03 -12.25 -17.25
CA ASP A 126 -33.58 -11.45 -16.15
C ASP A 126 -33.19 -11.98 -14.76
N LYS A 127 -31.90 -12.33 -14.59
CA LYS A 127 -31.37 -12.79 -13.30
C LYS A 127 -31.68 -11.77 -12.20
N ARG A 128 -32.59 -12.14 -11.30
CA ARG A 128 -32.87 -11.39 -10.07
C ARG A 128 -31.90 -11.86 -8.99
N GLN A 129 -31.26 -10.90 -8.33
CA GLN A 129 -30.34 -11.17 -7.23
C GLN A 129 -30.65 -10.23 -6.09
N ASP A 130 -30.91 -10.80 -4.92
CA ASP A 130 -31.03 -10.05 -3.68
C ASP A 130 -29.63 -9.79 -3.11
N PHE A 131 -29.35 -8.55 -2.75
CA PHE A 131 -28.08 -8.14 -2.17
C PHE A 131 -28.29 -7.80 -0.70
N GLU A 132 -27.65 -8.56 0.19
CA GLU A 132 -27.62 -8.22 1.61
C GLU A 132 -26.58 -7.10 1.84
N PRO A 133 -26.93 -6.02 2.57
CA PRO A 133 -26.00 -4.94 2.85
C PRO A 133 -24.88 -5.45 3.76
N MET A 134 -23.62 -5.33 3.31
CA MET A 134 -22.45 -5.76 4.10
C MET A 134 -22.03 -4.74 5.16
N SER A 135 -22.52 -3.50 5.09
CA SER A 135 -22.24 -2.45 6.07
C SER A 135 -23.40 -1.45 6.12
N ASP A 136 -23.56 -0.80 7.27
CA ASP A 136 -24.53 0.30 7.41
C ASP A 136 -24.17 1.46 6.46
N SER A 137 -25.17 1.93 5.72
CA SER A 137 -25.05 3.15 4.91
C SER A 137 -25.02 4.34 5.87
N SER A 138 -23.87 4.99 6.03
CA SER A 138 -23.71 6.18 6.88
C SER A 138 -24.27 7.46 6.26
N TRP A 139 -25.24 7.34 5.36
CA TRP A 139 -25.94 8.46 4.74
C TRP A 139 -27.22 8.73 5.54
N ASP A 140 -27.12 9.66 6.49
CA ASP A 140 -28.23 10.43 7.09
C ASP A 140 -27.88 11.92 6.97
#